data_AF-A0A1Y0FZT1-F1
#
_entry.id   AF-A0A1Y0FZT1-F1
#
_cell.length_a   1.000
_cell.length_b   1.000
_cell.length_c   1.000
_cell.angle_alpha   90.00
_cell.angle_beta   90.00
_cell.angle_gamma   90.00
#
_symmetry.space_group_name_H-M   'P 1'
#
loop_
_entity.id
_entity.type
_entity.pdbx_description
1 polymer ?
#
loop_
_entity_poly.entity_id
_entity_poly.type
_entity_poly.pdbx_seq_one_letter_code
_entity_poly.pdbx_strand_id
1 'polypeptide(L)'
;MQSLINKEIEIMESGLKEYAISLLIPLEEKILKWEYGGDEEFPAWVFADFGERNVGAAYCLGGHGASGDAWGLIFTKDDYFGMDAGWYSSLKEMLIDGWYAKSI
;
A
#
# COMPACT_ATOMS: atom_id res chain seq x y z
N MET A 1 3.03 -0.88 13.27
CA MET A 1 3.15 -0.77 11.80
C MET A 1 4.16 0.28 11.34
N GLN A 2 4.12 1.51 11.90
CA GLN A 2 5.05 2.59 11.51
C GLN A 2 6.53 2.17 11.43
N SER A 3 7.03 1.42 12.41
CA SER A 3 8.43 0.95 12.41
C SER A 3 8.77 0.02 11.23
N LEU A 4 7.80 -0.75 10.72
CA LEU A 4 8.01 -1.62 9.56
C LEU A 4 8.14 -0.78 8.29
N ILE A 5 7.18 0.12 8.06
CA ILE A 5 7.18 1.04 6.91
C ILE A 5 8.49 1.84 6.86
N ASN A 6 8.90 2.41 7.99
CA ASN A 6 10.15 3.16 8.06
C ASN A 6 11.37 2.31 7.70
N LYS A 7 11.43 1.06 8.20
CA LYS A 7 12.53 0.14 7.91
C LYS A 7 12.59 -0.22 6.42
N GLU A 8 11.46 -0.48 5.79
CA GLU A 8 11.39 -0.75 4.35
C GLU A 8 11.87 0.45 3.53
N ILE A 9 11.46 1.67 3.90
CA ILE A 9 11.91 2.91 3.24
C ILE A 9 13.41 3.16 3.46
N GLU A 10 13.93 2.83 4.64
CA GLU A 10 15.33 3.09 4.98
C GLU A 10 16.32 2.34 4.10
N ILE A 11 15.97 1.14 3.64
CA ILE A 11 16.82 0.26 2.83
C ILE A 11 16.70 0.51 1.31
N MET A 12 15.84 1.43 0.87
CA MET A 12 15.67 1.79 -0.53
C MET A 12 16.80 2.69 -1.05
N GLU A 13 16.99 2.69 -2.37
CA GLU A 13 17.89 3.61 -3.07
C GLU A 13 17.42 5.07 -2.92
N SER A 14 18.36 6.02 -2.93
CA SER A 14 18.10 7.44 -2.56
C SER A 14 16.90 8.07 -3.26
N GLY A 15 16.77 7.89 -4.58
CA GLY A 15 15.64 8.48 -5.33
C GLY A 15 14.30 7.87 -4.96
N LEU A 16 14.24 6.54 -4.81
CA LEU A 16 13.02 5.83 -4.42
C LEU A 16 12.64 6.14 -2.97
N LYS A 17 13.64 6.28 -2.10
CA LYS A 17 13.48 6.65 -0.70
C LYS A 17 12.89 8.06 -0.56
N GLU A 18 13.46 9.05 -1.27
CA GLU A 18 12.97 10.43 -1.28
C GLU A 18 11.52 10.49 -1.79
N TYR A 19 11.22 9.73 -2.85
CA TYR A 19 9.87 9.58 -3.36
C TYR A 19 8.92 8.93 -2.34
N ALA A 20 9.32 7.83 -1.69
CA ALA A 20 8.48 7.18 -0.68
C ALA A 20 8.16 8.12 0.49
N ILE A 21 9.15 8.88 0.95
CA ILE A 21 8.99 9.85 2.05
C ILE A 21 8.01 10.97 1.68
N SER A 22 8.02 11.44 0.43
CA SER A 22 7.14 12.54 -0.01
C SER A 22 5.66 12.16 -0.05
N LEU A 23 5.35 10.86 -0.13
CA LEU A 23 3.98 10.33 -0.17
C LEU A 23 3.39 10.03 1.22
N LEU A 24 4.22 10.01 2.27
CA LEU A 24 3.79 9.57 3.59
C LEU A 24 2.72 10.48 4.17
N ILE A 25 1.67 9.85 4.68
CA ILE A 25 0.63 10.48 5.48
C ILE A 25 0.71 9.94 6.92
N PRO A 26 0.04 10.59 7.91
CA PRO A 26 -0.16 9.98 9.21
C PRO A 26 -0.77 8.60 9.06
N LEU A 27 -0.16 7.60 9.70
CA LEU A 27 -0.62 6.22 9.64
C LEU A 27 -2.07 6.11 10.14
N GLU A 28 -2.95 5.61 9.29
CA GLU A 28 -4.37 5.45 9.56
C GLU A 28 -4.72 3.96 9.62
N GLU A 29 -5.44 3.54 10.67
CA GLU A 29 -6.01 2.20 10.75
C GLU A 29 -7.34 2.16 10.00
N LYS A 30 -7.49 1.20 9.08
CA LYS A 30 -8.69 1.01 8.29
C LYS A 30 -9.07 -0.46 8.24
N ILE A 31 -10.37 -0.75 8.20
CA ILE A 31 -10.87 -2.09 7.88
C ILE A 31 -11.11 -2.16 6.38
N LEU A 32 -10.44 -3.10 5.72
CA LEU A 32 -10.65 -3.40 4.31
C LEU A 32 -11.43 -4.72 4.18
N LYS A 33 -12.30 -4.79 3.18
CA LYS A 33 -13.17 -5.93 2.89
C LYS A 33 -12.72 -6.66 1.64
N TRP A 34 -12.64 -7.98 1.72
CA TRP A 34 -12.31 -8.81 0.57
C TRP A 34 -13.56 -9.12 -0.26
N GLU A 35 -13.67 -8.49 -1.44
CA GLU A 35 -14.80 -8.67 -2.36
C GLU A 35 -15.02 -10.14 -2.75
N TYR A 36 -13.95 -10.93 -2.87
CA TYR A 36 -14.02 -12.35 -3.23
C TYR A 36 -14.15 -13.28 -2.01
N GLY A 37 -13.90 -12.77 -0.80
CA GLY A 37 -14.02 -13.49 0.47
C GLY A 37 -15.39 -13.43 1.11
N GLY A 38 -16.40 -12.87 0.41
CA GLY A 38 -17.71 -12.62 1.00
C GLY A 38 -17.69 -11.47 2.01
N ASP A 39 -16.95 -10.40 1.68
CA ASP A 39 -16.77 -9.20 2.51
C ASP A 39 -16.07 -9.48 3.85
N GLU A 40 -15.18 -10.48 3.89
CA GLU A 40 -14.34 -10.71 5.06
C GLU A 40 -13.51 -9.46 5.37
N GLU A 41 -13.50 -9.08 6.65
CA GLU A 41 -12.90 -7.84 7.15
C GLU A 41 -11.49 -8.08 7.67
N PHE A 42 -10.56 -7.23 7.22
CA PHE A 42 -9.16 -7.32 7.61
C PHE A 42 -8.65 -5.96 8.09
N PRO A 43 -7.92 -5.92 9.21
CA PRO A 43 -7.24 -4.71 9.65
C PRO A 43 -6.08 -4.39 8.70
N ALA A 44 -6.08 -3.16 8.20
CA ALA A 44 -5.05 -2.60 7.35
C ALA A 44 -4.57 -1.25 7.89
N TRP A 45 -3.39 -0.84 7.43
CA TRP A 45 -2.79 0.43 7.79
C TRP A 45 -2.48 1.23 6.53
N VAL A 46 -3.19 2.33 6.33
CA VAL A 46 -2.96 3.26 5.23
C VAL A 46 -1.84 4.21 5.62
N PHE A 47 -0.83 4.35 4.76
CA PHE A 47 0.38 5.10 5.10
C PHE A 47 0.89 6.03 4.00
N ALA A 48 0.32 5.97 2.79
CA ALA A 48 0.69 6.88 1.71
C ALA A 48 -0.53 7.33 0.91
N ASP A 49 -0.48 8.56 0.42
CA ASP A 49 -1.44 9.13 -0.54
C ASP A 49 -0.68 9.53 -1.80
N PHE A 50 -1.11 9.01 -2.96
CA PHE A 50 -0.50 9.33 -4.25
C PHE A 50 -1.04 10.64 -4.85
N GLY A 51 -1.99 11.31 -4.20
CA GLY A 51 -2.52 12.62 -4.57
C GLY A 51 -3.42 12.63 -5.80
N GLU A 52 -3.49 11.52 -6.55
CA GLU A 52 -4.31 11.37 -7.74
C GLU A 52 -5.35 10.27 -7.55
N ARG A 53 -6.58 10.54 -8.02
CA ARG A 53 -7.67 9.55 -8.15
C ARG A 53 -8.05 8.82 -6.85
N ASN A 54 -7.68 9.37 -5.70
CA ASN A 54 -7.87 8.76 -4.38
C ASN A 54 -7.14 7.41 -4.25
N VAL A 55 -5.97 7.27 -4.87
CA VAL A 55 -5.13 6.07 -4.71
C VAL A 55 -4.17 6.28 -3.55
N GLY A 56 -4.08 5.29 -2.68
CA GLY A 56 -3.17 5.26 -1.54
C GLY A 56 -2.45 3.93 -1.43
N ALA A 57 -1.56 3.83 -0.45
CA ALA A 57 -0.91 2.59 -0.09
C ALA A 57 -1.36 2.10 1.28
N ALA A 58 -1.58 0.79 1.39
CA ALA A 58 -1.90 0.12 2.63
C ALA A 58 -0.99 -1.08 2.87
N TYR A 59 -0.78 -1.39 4.15
CA TYR A 59 -0.22 -2.66 4.60
C TYR A 59 -1.34 -3.50 5.23
N CYS A 60 -1.43 -4.79 4.93
CA CYS A 60 -2.34 -5.73 5.58
C CYS A 60 -1.59 -7.00 5.98
N LEU A 61 -1.64 -7.39 7.26
CA LEU A 61 -0.90 -8.55 7.77
C LEU A 61 -1.42 -9.88 7.20
N GLY A 62 -2.71 -9.95 6.86
CA GLY A 62 -3.31 -11.12 6.21
C GLY A 62 -3.00 -11.22 4.71
N GLY A 63 -2.45 -10.14 4.13
CA GLY A 63 -2.21 -10.01 2.71
C GLY A 63 -3.46 -10.12 1.85
N HIS A 64 -3.28 -9.99 0.53
CA HIS A 64 -4.36 -10.10 -0.44
C HIS A 64 -3.89 -10.66 -1.78
N GLY A 65 -4.86 -11.01 -2.62
CA GLY A 65 -4.63 -11.64 -3.91
C GLY A 65 -4.17 -13.09 -3.78
N ALA A 66 -3.86 -13.72 -4.92
CA ALA A 66 -3.55 -15.15 -5.00
C ALA A 66 -2.32 -15.58 -4.18
N SER A 67 -1.44 -14.63 -3.83
CA SER A 67 -0.19 -14.87 -3.10
C SER A 67 -0.24 -14.46 -1.64
N GLY A 68 -1.31 -13.80 -1.17
CA GLY A 68 -1.38 -13.26 0.19
C GLY A 68 -0.34 -12.15 0.42
N ASP A 69 -0.15 -11.29 -0.57
CA ASP A 69 0.85 -10.22 -0.55
C ASP A 69 0.39 -9.07 0.36
N ALA A 70 1.31 -8.49 1.15
CA ALA A 70 0.94 -7.61 2.27
C ALA A 70 0.88 -6.11 1.93
N TRP A 71 1.45 -5.69 0.80
CA TRP A 71 1.54 -4.28 0.42
C TRP A 71 0.59 -4.00 -0.74
N GLY A 72 -0.39 -3.12 -0.54
CA GLY A 72 -1.48 -2.92 -1.48
C GLY A 72 -1.66 -1.49 -1.94
N LEU A 73 -1.98 -1.30 -3.22
CA LEU A 73 -2.59 -0.08 -3.74
C LEU A 73 -4.09 -0.17 -3.50
N ILE A 74 -4.63 0.84 -2.81
CA ILE A 74 -6.06 0.90 -2.47
C ILE A 74 -6.69 2.19 -2.97
N PHE A 75 -8.01 2.19 -3.14
CA PHE A 75 -8.78 3.41 -3.25
C PHE A 75 -9.12 3.90 -1.84
N THR A 76 -8.58 5.06 -1.43
CA THR A 76 -8.70 5.57 -0.05
C THR A 76 -10.14 5.86 0.37
N LYS A 77 -11.04 6.07 -0.61
CA LYS A 77 -12.48 6.29 -0.40
C LYS A 77 -13.32 5.02 -0.31
N ASP A 78 -12.77 3.87 -0.67
CA ASP A 78 -13.48 2.59 -0.67
C ASP A 78 -13.05 1.74 0.53
N ASP A 79 -13.97 0.92 1.02
CA ASP A 79 -13.70 0.00 2.14
C ASP A 79 -13.27 -1.39 1.66
N TYR A 80 -12.80 -1.48 0.42
CA TYR A 80 -12.43 -2.74 -0.24
C TYR A 80 -10.95 -2.76 -0.59
N PHE A 81 -10.39 -3.97 -0.68
CA PHE A 81 -9.00 -4.19 -1.06
C PHE A 81 -8.65 -3.74 -2.49
N GLY A 82 -9.66 -3.49 -3.33
CA GLY A 82 -9.47 -3.20 -4.75
C GLY A 82 -9.12 -4.46 -5.54
N MET A 83 -8.47 -4.30 -6.69
CA MET A 83 -8.09 -5.43 -7.53
C MET A 83 -6.90 -6.20 -6.94
N ASP A 84 -6.96 -7.53 -6.93
CA ASP A 84 -5.89 -8.43 -6.47
C ASP A 84 -4.51 -8.10 -7.07
N ALA A 85 -4.47 -7.63 -8.33
CA ALA A 85 -3.24 -7.27 -9.03
C ALA A 85 -2.51 -6.04 -8.45
N GLY A 86 -3.15 -5.31 -7.52
CA GLY A 86 -2.57 -4.17 -6.83
C GLY A 86 -1.85 -4.54 -5.53
N TRP A 87 -1.56 -5.81 -5.28
CA TRP A 87 -0.91 -6.29 -4.06
C TRP A 87 0.46 -6.92 -4.36
N TYR A 88 1.44 -6.62 -3.51
CA TYR A 88 2.86 -6.87 -3.76
C TYR A 88 3.59 -7.43 -2.53
N SER A 89 4.62 -8.22 -2.80
CA SER A 89 5.41 -8.89 -1.76
C SER A 89 6.27 -7.92 -0.95
N SER A 90 6.57 -6.75 -1.52
CA SER A 90 7.37 -5.70 -0.88
C SER A 90 6.86 -4.29 -1.18
N LEU A 91 7.13 -3.37 -0.26
CA LEU A 91 6.83 -1.94 -0.44
C LEU A 91 7.54 -1.37 -1.69
N LYS A 92 8.77 -1.82 -1.95
CA LYS A 92 9.57 -1.39 -3.09
C LYS A 92 8.90 -1.72 -4.42
N GLU A 93 8.43 -2.97 -4.58
CA GLU A 93 7.73 -3.41 -5.80
C GLU A 93 6.47 -2.57 -6.05
N MET A 94 5.67 -2.38 -5.00
CA MET A 94 4.45 -1.57 -5.05
C MET A 94 4.73 -0.12 -5.50
N LEU A 95 5.79 0.51 -4.98
CA LEU A 95 6.15 1.89 -5.36
C LEU A 95 6.65 1.99 -6.80
N ILE A 96 7.41 0.99 -7.27
CA ILE A 96 7.92 0.92 -8.64
C ILE A 96 6.78 0.78 -9.64
N ASP A 97 5.85 -0.13 -9.38
CA ASP A 97 4.72 -0.40 -10.27
C ASP A 97 3.68 0.73 -10.25
N GLY A 98 3.38 1.25 -9.05
CA GLY A 98 2.40 2.31 -8.87
C GLY A 98 2.75 3.57 -9.67
N TRP A 99 3.84 4.25 -9.29
CA TRP A 99 4.07 5.62 -9.78
C TRP A 99 5.53 6.10 -9.83
N TYR A 100 6.50 5.36 -9.27
CA TYR A 100 7.90 5.83 -9.26
C TYR A 100 8.47 6.00 -10.68
N ALA A 101 8.22 5.06 -11.60
CA ALA A 101 8.71 5.14 -12.98
C ALA A 101 8.14 6.32 -13.79
N LYS A 102 7.06 6.95 -13.31
CA LYS A 102 6.42 8.12 -13.95
C LYS A 102 6.84 9.45 -13.32
N SER A 103 7.56 9.41 -12.21
CA SER A 103 7.94 10.57 -11.40
C SER A 103 9.39 11.03 -11.62
N ILE A 104 10.15 10.30 -12.47
CA ILE A 104 11.53 10.58 -12.92
C ILE A 104 11.48 11.13 -14.35
#